data_AF-A0A518HA54-F1
#
_entry.id   AF-A0A518HA54-F1
#
_cell.length_a   1.000
_cell.length_b   1.000
_cell.length_c   1.000
_cell.angle_alpha   90.00
_cell.angle_beta   90.00
_cell.angle_gamma   90.00
#
_symmetry.space_group_name_H-M   'P 1'
#
loop_
_entity.id
_entity.type
_entity.pdbx_description
1 polymer ?
#
loop_
_entity_poly.entity_id
_entity_poly.type
_entity_poly.pdbx_seq_one_letter_code
_entity_poly.pdbx_strand_id
1 'polypeptide(L)' 'MHYHICEAKSAKGLREEVSRLLAKGWRPLGGVATVNSSNSGNWWYFQAMMLLGDDAGTSYDQDEAFALSDLELA' A
#
# COMPACT_ATOMS: atom_id res chain seq x y z
N MET A 1 17.22 6.17 6.23
CA MET A 1 16.17 5.41 5.51
C MET A 1 15.34 4.64 6.53
N HIS A 2 14.03 4.89 6.58
CA HIS A 2 13.09 4.25 7.49
C HIS A 2 11.99 3.53 6.71
N TYR A 3 11.62 2.33 7.15
CA TYR A 3 10.52 1.56 6.57
C TYR A 3 9.31 1.55 7.50
N HIS A 4 8.13 1.48 6.91
CA HIS A 4 6.87 1.30 7.62
C HIS A 4 5.95 0.35 6.86
N ILE A 5 5.25 -0.52 7.58
CA ILE A 5 4.30 -1.47 6.99
C ILE A 5 2.90 -1.02 7.40
N CYS A 6 2.08 -0.67 6.41
CA CYS A 6 0.66 -0.37 6.59
C CYS A 6 -0.13 -1.66 6.50
N GLU A 7 -1.03 -1.91 7.46
CA GLU A 7 -1.92 -3.07 7.45
C GLU A 7 -3.37 -2.63 7.70
N ALA A 8 -4.31 -3.22 6.96
CA ALA A 8 -5.73 -2.99 7.20
C ALA A 8 -6.59 -4.19 6.79
N LYS A 9 -7.72 -4.37 7.49
CA LYS A 9 -8.71 -5.42 7.18
C LYS A 9 -9.59 -5.11 5.97
N SER A 10 -9.39 -3.95 5.32
CA SER A 10 -10.14 -3.54 4.13
C SER A 10 -9.27 -2.69 3.21
N ALA A 11 -9.55 -2.72 1.90
CA ALA A 11 -8.81 -1.92 0.93
C ALA A 11 -8.97 -0.42 1.20
N LYS A 12 -10.16 0.00 1.64
CA LYS A 12 -10.43 1.37 2.08
C LYS A 12 -9.56 1.77 3.27
N GLY A 13 -9.46 0.92 4.29
CA GLY A 13 -8.63 1.20 5.45
C GLY A 13 -7.14 1.28 5.10
N LEU A 14 -6.68 0.41 4.18
CA LEU A 14 -5.30 0.48 3.71
C LEU A 14 -5.03 1.78 2.96
N ARG A 15 -5.95 2.19 2.08
CA ARG A 15 -5.86 3.44 1.33
C ARG A 15 -5.78 4.64 2.25
N GLU A 16 -6.61 4.69 3.30
CA GLU A 16 -6.59 5.76 4.30
C GLU A 16 -5.24 5.84 5.01
N GLU A 17 -4.66 4.70 5.38
CA GLU A 17 -3.36 4.69 6.04
C GLU A 17 -2.19 5.08 5.14
N VAL A 18 -2.17 4.55 3.92
CA VAL A 18 -1.19 4.93 2.90
C VAL A 18 -1.30 6.44 2.63
N SER A 19 -2.51 6.97 2.47
CA SER A 19 -2.75 8.41 2.24
C SER A 19 -2.20 9.28 3.37
N ARG A 20 -2.34 8.83 4.63
CA ARG A 20 -1.81 9.55 5.79
C ARG A 20 -0.28 9.61 5.81
N LEU A 21 0.39 8.55 5.34
CA LEU A 21 1.85 8.53 5.26
C LEU A 21 2.38 9.27 4.04
N LEU A 22 1.69 9.20 2.90
CA LEU A 22 1.97 10.01 1.73
C LEU A 22 1.98 11.50 2.08
N ALA A 23 0.99 11.97 2.86
CA ALA A 23 0.92 13.35 3.35
C ALA A 23 2.09 13.75 4.26
N LYS A 24 2.81 12.78 4.84
CA LYS A 24 4.00 12.97 5.69
C LYS A 24 5.31 12.79 4.93
N GLY A 25 5.27 12.68 3.61
CA GLY A 25 6.46 12.52 2.76
C GLY A 25 6.96 11.09 2.60
N TRP A 26 6.21 10.10 3.07
CA TRP A 26 6.54 8.69 2.78
C TRP A 26 6.21 8.36 1.33
N ARG A 27 6.87 7.33 0.80
CA ARG A 27 6.63 6.80 -0.54
C ARG A 27 6.34 5.30 -0.47
N PRO A 28 5.42 4.77 -1.29
CA PRO A 28 5.21 3.34 -1.38
C PRO A 28 6.48 2.68 -1.92
N LEU A 29 6.76 1.49 -1.40
CA LEU A 29 7.84 0.64 -1.88
C LEU A 29 7.23 -0.64 -2.45
N GLY A 30 7.04 -0.65 -3.77
CA GLY A 30 6.39 -1.76 -4.48
C GLY A 30 4.86 -1.68 -4.45
N GLY A 31 4.20 -2.84 -4.53
CA GLY A 31 2.74 -2.97 -4.60
C GLY A 31 2.06 -3.30 -3.26
N VAL A 32 0.77 -3.61 -3.34
CA VAL A 32 -0.04 -4.08 -2.21
C VAL A 32 -0.09 -5.61 -2.20
N ALA A 33 0.10 -6.22 -1.03
CA ALA A 33 -0.06 -7.65 -0.83
C ALA A 33 -1.33 -7.96 -0.02
N THR A 34 -1.96 -9.09 -0.30
CA THR A 34 -2.99 -9.68 0.57
C THR A 34 -2.35 -10.81 1.36
N VAL A 35 -2.40 -10.71 2.69
CA VAL A 35 -1.87 -11.72 3.60
C VAL A 35 -3.04 -12.46 4.22
N ASN A 36 -3.03 -13.79 4.18
CA ASN A 36 -4.00 -14.62 4.86
C ASN A 36 -3.31 -15.67 5.73
N SER A 37 -3.93 -16.01 6.85
CA SER A 37 -3.52 -17.17 7.65
C SER A 37 -4.35 -18.38 7.28
N SER A 38 -3.70 -19.53 7.07
CA SER A 38 -4.33 -20.80 6.70
C SER A 38 -4.74 -21.68 7.90
N ASN A 39 -4.71 -21.15 9.12
CA ASN A 39 -5.00 -21.88 10.36
C ASN A 39 -6.36 -21.50 10.99
N SER A 40 -6.73 -22.18 12.08
CA SER A 40 -8.03 -22.08 12.77
C SER A 40 -8.26 -20.68 13.35
N GLY A 41 -8.74 -19.78 12.51
CA GLY A 41 -8.91 -18.37 12.83
C GLY A 41 -9.11 -17.50 11.60
N ASN A 42 -8.72 -17.99 10.40
CA ASN A 42 -8.99 -17.40 9.09
C ASN A 42 -9.06 -15.88 9.11
N TRP A 43 -7.94 -15.24 9.36
CA TRP A 43 -7.81 -13.79 9.24
C TRP A 43 -7.06 -13.45 7.95
N TRP A 44 -7.39 -12.28 7.42
CA TRP A 44 -6.74 -11.74 6.24
C TRP A 44 -6.62 -10.22 6.40
N TYR A 45 -5.57 -9.64 5.82
CA TYR A 45 -5.38 -8.20 5.76
C TYR A 45 -4.67 -7.80 4.46
N PHE A 46 -4.86 -6.55 4.07
CA PHE A 46 -4.06 -5.91 3.03
C PHE A 46 -2.84 -5.26 3.66
N GLN A 47 -1.70 -5.36 3.00
CA GLN A 47 -0.41 -4.85 3.46
C GLN A 47 0.25 -4.00 2.36
N ALA A 48 0.81 -2.85 2.72
CA ALA A 48 1.64 -2.02 1.85
C ALA A 48 2.91 -1.60 2.59
N MET A 49 4.05 -1.61 1.90
CA MET A 49 5.32 -1.16 2.47
C MET A 49 5.60 0.28 2.04
N MET A 50 6.10 1.08 2.97
CA MET A 50 6.39 2.50 2.81
C MET A 50 7.84 2.77 3.20
N LEU A 51 8.49 3.71 2.51
CA LEU A 51 9.86 4.15 2.75
C LEU A 51 9.90 5.68 2.97
N LEU A 52 10.69 6.11 3.94
CA LEU A 52 11.06 7.51 4.17
C LEU A 52 12.60 7.63 4.08
N GLY A 53 13.10 8.38 3.10
CA GLY A 53 14.52 8.59 2.85
C GLY A 53 14.79 9.97 2.23
N ASP A 54 16.02 10.47 2.38
CA ASP A 54 16.41 11.85 2.01
C ASP A 54 16.40 12.12 0.51
N ASP A 55 16.48 11.07 -0.31
CA ASP A 55 16.30 11.11 -1.76
C ASP A 55 15.71 9.77 -2.17
N ALA A 56 14.39 9.69 -2.34
CA ALA A 56 13.80 8.55 -3.03
C ALA A 56 13.93 8.78 -4.53
N GLY A 57 15.15 8.56 -5.05
CA GLY A 57 15.48 8.45 -6.47
C GLY A 57 14.81 7.25 -7.14
N THR A 58 13.49 7.20 -7.10
CA THR A 58 12.67 6.45 -8.03
C THR A 58 11.67 7.44 -8.56
N SER A 59 11.95 7.99 -9.74
CA SER A 59 10.92 8.61 -10.57
C SER A 59 9.90 7.51 -10.87
N TYR A 60 8.88 7.40 -10.04
CA TYR A 60 7.62 6.85 -10.52
C TYR A 60 7.13 7.92 -11.50
N ASP A 61 7.32 7.64 -12.79
CA ASP A 61 6.63 8.38 -13.84
C ASP A 61 5.18 8.51 -13.39
N GLN A 62 4.70 9.74 -13.26
CA GLN A 62 3.37 10.07 -12.74
C GLN A 62 2.22 9.54 -13.64
N ASP A 63 2.55 8.69 -14.61
CA ASP A 63 1.65 8.10 -15.59
C ASP A 63 1.08 6.75 -15.15
N GLU A 64 1.64 6.07 -14.13
CA GLU A 64 0.98 4.92 -13.49
C GLU A 64 0.04 5.38 -12.37
N ALA A 65 -0.86 6.30 -12.73
CA ALA A 65 -2.11 6.48 -12.00
C ALA A 65 -2.86 5.14 -12.06
N PHE A 66 -2.70 4.36 -10.99
CA PHE A 66 -3.39 3.13 -10.66
C PHE A 66 -4.86 3.23 -11.12
N ALA A 67 -5.15 2.73 -12.33
CA ALA A 67 -6.48 2.73 -12.93
C ALA A 67 -7.33 1.69 -12.19
N LEU A 68 -7.84 2.08 -11.03
CA LEU A 68 -8.88 1.37 -10.29
C LEU A 68 -10.23 1.38 -11.02
N SER A 69 -10.31 1.87 -12.27
CA SER A 69 -11.51 1.83 -13.11
C SER A 69 -11.78 0.45 -13.71
N ASP A 70 -10.80 -0.44 -13.76
CA ASP A 70 -10.93 -1.70 -14.51
C ASP A 70 -11.30 -2.91 -13.63
N LEU A 71 -11.49 -2.69 -12.32
CA LEU A 71 -11.92 -3.74 -11.38
C LEU A 71 -13.44 -3.72 -11.09
N GLU A 72 -14.26 -3.26 -12.04
CA GLU A 72 -15.73 -3.30 -11.95
C GLU A 72 -16.44 -4.19 -12.98
N LEU A 73 -15.75 -4.96 -13.84
CA LEU A 73 -16.44 -5.85 -14.79
C LEU A 73 -15.69 -7.16 -15.04
N ALA A 74 -15.97 -8.16 -14.19
CA ALA A 74 -16.02 -9.59 -14.53
C ALA A 74 -16.73 -10.38 -13.42
#